data_AF-A0A397FNJ9-F1
#
_entry.id   AF-A0A397FNJ9-F1
#
_cell.length_a   1.000
_cell.length_b   1.000
_cell.length_c   1.000
_cell.angle_alpha   90.00
_cell.angle_beta   90.00
_cell.angle_gamma   90.00
#
_symmetry.space_group_name_H-M   'P 1'
#
loop_
_entity.id
_entity.type
_entity.pdbx_description
1 polymer ?
#
loop_
_entity_poly.entity_id
_entity_poly.type
_entity_poly.pdbx_seq_one_letter_code
_entity_poly.pdbx_strand_id
1 'polypeptide(L)'
;MSQKVNPWRLDTEYFITKTSIMQGIQQISKEVNKKSKIGNEDTTKKVLNAFLETIQQKLVQGESINFKGYFTIQRNSTKPKGSKNCFKHEKAINDFKQANKGKGIAIFAKSDKFKNLVRDTRNCKDCQSKKQQLAKSAKPTNRVSFKPSKDFWKVSKKR
;
A
#
# COMPACT_ATOMS: atom_id res chain seq x y z
N MET A 1 7.63 -6.55 -35.84
CA MET A 1 6.68 -5.41 -35.89
C MET A 1 6.89 -4.56 -34.64
N SER A 2 7.61 -3.44 -34.78
CA SER A 2 7.90 -2.51 -33.69
C SER A 2 6.74 -1.54 -33.53
N GLN A 3 6.02 -1.59 -32.40
CA GLN A 3 5.02 -0.59 -32.08
C GLN A 3 5.75 0.73 -31.77
N LYS A 4 5.71 1.67 -32.72
CA LYS A 4 6.14 3.05 -32.49
C LYS A 4 5.21 3.68 -31.45
N VAL A 5 5.67 3.72 -30.20
CA VAL A 5 5.01 4.48 -29.13
C VAL A 5 5.20 5.95 -29.43
N ASN A 6 4.10 6.67 -29.62
CA ASN A 6 4.10 8.09 -29.98
C ASN A 6 4.55 8.93 -28.76
N PRO A 7 5.72 9.59 -28.80
CA PRO A 7 6.33 10.22 -27.61
C PRO A 7 5.50 11.39 -27.06
N TRP A 8 4.65 12.02 -27.88
CA TRP A 8 3.82 13.16 -27.51
C TRP A 8 2.61 12.85 -26.61
N ARG A 9 2.29 11.55 -26.40
CA ARG A 9 1.09 11.14 -25.64
C ARG A 9 1.33 11.12 -24.12
N LEU A 10 2.59 10.99 -23.68
CA LEU A 10 2.96 11.00 -22.26
C LEU A 10 3.01 12.43 -21.70
N ASP A 11 3.40 13.40 -22.53
CA ASP A 11 3.56 14.78 -22.10
C ASP A 11 2.22 15.49 -21.88
N THR A 12 1.20 15.17 -22.68
CA THR A 12 -0.13 15.80 -22.57
C THR A 12 -0.88 15.37 -21.31
N GLU A 13 -0.86 14.08 -20.95
CA GLU A 13 -1.49 13.61 -19.71
C GLU A 13 -0.77 14.15 -18.46
N TYR A 14 0.56 14.27 -18.51
CA TYR A 14 1.36 14.87 -17.43
C TYR A 14 1.08 16.37 -17.28
N PHE A 15 0.91 17.10 -18.39
CA PHE A 15 0.61 18.53 -18.37
C PHE A 15 -0.82 18.81 -17.86
N ILE A 16 -1.80 18.01 -18.30
CA ILE A 16 -3.20 18.15 -17.87
C ILE A 16 -3.34 17.83 -16.37
N THR A 17 -2.71 16.76 -15.89
CA THR A 17 -2.71 16.42 -14.45
C THR A 17 -2.03 17.50 -13.61
N LYS A 18 -0.88 18.03 -14.03
CA LYS A 18 -0.19 19.10 -13.30
C LYS A 18 -1.03 20.39 -13.24
N THR A 19 -1.74 20.73 -14.31
CA THR A 19 -2.58 21.94 -14.40
C THR A 19 -3.85 21.80 -13.54
N SER A 20 -4.51 20.63 -13.58
CA SER A 20 -5.67 20.33 -12.73
C SER A 20 -5.31 20.26 -11.24
N ILE A 21 -4.17 19.66 -10.90
CA ILE A 21 -3.64 19.61 -9.52
C ILE A 21 -3.35 21.03 -9.00
N MET A 22 -2.74 21.90 -9.83
CA MET A 22 -2.48 23.29 -9.44
C MET A 22 -3.78 24.09 -9.20
N GLN A 23 -4.82 23.88 -10.01
CA GLN A 23 -6.12 24.54 -9.80
C GLN A 23 -6.81 24.05 -8.51
N GLY A 24 -6.75 22.74 -8.23
CA GLY A 24 -7.29 22.16 -6.99
C GLY A 24 -6.58 22.70 -5.74
N ILE A 25 -5.25 22.79 -5.76
CA ILE A 25 -4.47 23.35 -4.63
C ILE A 25 -4.78 24.84 -4.41
N GLN A 26 -4.99 25.62 -5.47
CA GLN A 26 -5.35 27.04 -5.34
C GLN A 26 -6.72 27.22 -4.67
N GLN A 27 -7.72 26.41 -5.04
CA GLN A 27 -9.05 26.45 -4.42
C GLN A 27 -8.99 26.02 -2.95
N ILE A 28 -8.29 24.91 -2.65
CA ILE A 28 -8.09 24.43 -1.28
C ILE A 28 -7.35 25.50 -0.44
N SER A 29 -6.33 26.15 -0.99
CA SER A 29 -5.58 27.20 -0.28
C SER A 29 -6.47 28.37 0.13
N LYS A 30 -7.36 28.82 -0.76
CA LYS A 30 -8.32 29.89 -0.45
C LYS A 30 -9.31 29.48 0.64
N GLU A 31 -9.86 28.27 0.56
CA GLU A 31 -10.79 27.78 1.58
C GLU A 31 -10.12 27.57 2.93
N VAL A 32 -8.90 27.03 2.94
CA VAL A 32 -8.12 26.84 4.17
C VAL A 32 -7.80 28.20 4.78
N ASN A 33 -7.31 29.18 4.01
CA ASN A 33 -7.01 30.53 4.52
C ASN A 33 -8.23 31.17 5.20
N LYS A 34 -9.42 31.02 4.59
CA LYS A 34 -10.68 31.51 5.16
C LYS A 34 -11.03 30.79 6.46
N LYS A 35 -10.95 29.45 6.50
CA LYS A 35 -11.30 28.65 7.68
C LYS A 35 -10.29 28.77 8.82
N SER A 36 -9.01 28.91 8.50
CA SER A 36 -7.91 29.01 9.47
C SER A 36 -7.71 30.43 10.02
N LYS A 37 -8.38 31.43 9.42
CA LYS A 37 -8.25 32.86 9.77
C LYS A 37 -6.80 33.38 9.70
N ILE A 38 -5.96 32.77 8.86
CA ILE A 38 -4.54 33.18 8.69
C ILE A 38 -4.45 34.58 8.02
N GLY A 39 -5.43 34.96 7.20
CA GLY A 39 -5.49 36.29 6.58
C GLY A 39 -4.43 36.54 5.51
N ASN A 40 -3.59 35.55 5.19
CA ASN A 40 -2.53 35.63 4.19
C ASN A 40 -2.52 34.36 3.32
N GLU A 41 -2.93 34.53 2.07
CA GLU A 41 -3.03 33.42 1.10
C GLU A 41 -1.66 32.83 0.77
N ASP A 42 -0.61 33.64 0.69
CA ASP A 42 0.72 33.15 0.33
C ASP A 42 1.36 32.35 1.46
N THR A 43 1.16 32.76 2.70
CA THR A 43 1.52 31.95 3.87
C THR A 43 0.75 30.63 3.86
N THR A 44 -0.54 30.65 3.54
CA THR A 44 -1.35 29.43 3.46
C THR A 44 -0.85 28.48 2.38
N LYS A 45 -0.49 28.99 1.19
CA LYS A 45 0.11 28.18 0.11
C LYS A 45 1.42 27.54 0.54
N LYS A 46 2.30 28.29 1.22
CA LYS A 46 3.59 27.77 1.72
C LYS A 46 3.37 26.62 2.71
N VAL A 47 2.44 26.77 3.65
CA VAL A 47 2.11 25.74 4.63
C VAL A 47 1.56 24.49 3.94
N LEU A 48 0.65 24.64 2.98
CA LEU A 48 0.08 23.50 2.25
C LEU A 48 1.12 22.78 1.38
N ASN A 49 2.03 23.51 0.74
CA ASN A 49 3.14 22.91 -0.01
C ASN A 49 4.06 22.11 0.92
N ALA A 50 4.50 22.70 2.04
CA ALA A 50 5.33 22.00 3.02
C ALA A 50 4.64 20.74 3.58
N PHE A 51 3.32 20.81 3.80
CA PHE A 51 2.52 19.67 4.21
C PHE A 51 2.50 18.55 3.16
N LEU A 52 2.28 18.90 1.88
CA LEU A 52 2.29 17.93 0.78
C LEU A 52 3.67 17.28 0.58
N GLU A 53 4.74 18.08 0.66
CA GLU A 53 6.11 17.59 0.59
C GLU A 53 6.42 16.63 1.75
N THR A 54 5.97 16.96 2.96
CA THR A 54 6.12 16.08 4.14
C THR A 54 5.40 14.76 3.92
N ILE A 55 4.14 14.79 3.43
CA ILE A 55 3.39 13.59 3.08
C ILE A 55 4.15 12.76 2.04
N GLN A 56 4.66 13.40 0.98
CA GLN A 56 5.41 12.72 -0.07
C GLN A 56 6.66 12.04 0.48
N GLN A 57 7.47 12.74 1.28
CA GLN A 57 8.69 12.20 1.89
C GLN A 57 8.38 10.99 2.78
N LYS A 58 7.37 11.09 3.63
CA LYS A 58 6.93 10.01 4.52
C LYS A 58 6.45 8.78 3.75
N LEU A 59 5.69 8.99 2.68
CA LEU A 59 5.29 7.90 1.78
C LEU A 59 6.52 7.29 1.09
N VAL A 60 7.48 8.08 0.62
CA VAL A 60 8.71 7.57 -0.02
C VAL A 60 9.49 6.66 0.93
N GLN A 61 9.56 7.01 2.21
CA GLN A 61 10.17 6.21 3.29
C GLN A 61 9.38 4.93 3.62
N GLY A 62 8.17 4.75 3.07
CA GLY A 62 7.33 3.59 3.30
C GLY A 62 6.45 3.71 4.55
N GLU A 63 6.35 4.90 5.15
CA GLU A 63 5.47 5.14 6.29
C GLU A 63 4.00 5.21 5.84
N SER A 64 3.10 4.72 6.70
CA SER A 64 1.65 4.87 6.53
C SER A 64 1.19 6.13 7.25
N ILE A 65 0.47 7.00 6.54
CA ILE A 65 -0.04 8.26 7.07
C ILE A 65 -1.52 8.06 7.37
N ASN A 66 -1.89 8.17 8.65
CA ASN A 66 -3.25 7.97 9.11
C ASN A 66 -3.82 9.27 9.71
N PHE A 67 -4.79 9.86 9.02
CA PHE A 67 -5.60 10.95 9.55
C PHE A 67 -6.88 10.36 10.15
N LYS A 68 -6.89 10.23 11.49
CA LYS A 68 -8.03 9.66 12.23
C LYS A 68 -9.33 10.38 11.88
N GLY A 69 -10.36 9.62 11.49
CA GLY A 69 -11.66 10.15 11.08
C GLY A 69 -11.72 10.62 9.62
N TYR A 70 -10.57 10.71 8.94
CA TYR A 70 -10.49 11.12 7.55
C TYR A 70 -10.10 9.94 6.67
N PHE A 71 -8.81 9.66 6.51
CA PHE A 71 -8.30 8.64 5.60
C PHE A 71 -6.92 8.14 6.01
N THR A 72 -6.52 7.03 5.40
CA THR A 72 -5.16 6.50 5.46
C THR A 72 -4.56 6.48 4.06
N ILE A 73 -3.31 6.94 3.93
CA ILE A 73 -2.50 6.84 2.71
C ILE A 73 -1.28 5.97 3.00
N GLN A 74 -1.00 5.03 2.11
CA GLN A 74 0.19 4.19 2.20
C GLN A 74 0.69 3.76 0.82
N ARG A 75 1.99 3.54 0.66
CA ARG A 75 2.53 2.88 -0.54
C ARG A 75 2.32 1.37 -0.43
N ASN A 76 1.97 0.74 -1.54
CA ASN A 76 1.94 -0.70 -1.61
C ASN A 76 3.38 -1.22 -1.58
N SER A 77 3.63 -2.33 -0.90
CA SER A 77 4.93 -2.99 -0.91
C SER A 77 5.00 -4.04 -2.02
N THR A 78 6.21 -4.29 -2.54
CA THR A 78 6.44 -5.39 -3.47
C THR A 78 6.12 -6.72 -2.78
N LYS A 79 5.66 -7.70 -3.56
CA LYS A 79 5.52 -9.06 -3.04
C LYS A 79 6.94 -9.61 -2.79
N PRO A 80 7.30 -9.96 -1.55
CA PRO A 80 8.62 -10.48 -1.27
C PRO A 80 8.84 -11.79 -2.03
N LYS A 81 9.98 -11.92 -2.71
CA LYS A 81 10.37 -13.12 -3.46
C LYS A 81 11.00 -14.13 -2.50
N GLY A 82 10.51 -15.37 -2.52
CA GLY A 82 11.04 -16.46 -1.70
C GLY A 82 9.99 -17.16 -0.83
N SER A 83 10.41 -18.26 -0.22
CA SER A 83 9.57 -19.07 0.67
C SER A 83 9.52 -18.50 2.07
N LYS A 84 8.29 -18.43 2.62
CA LYS A 84 8.05 -18.01 4.01
C LYS A 84 8.47 -19.06 5.04
N ASN A 85 8.83 -20.26 4.58
CA ASN A 85 9.10 -21.41 5.42
C ASN A 85 10.60 -21.73 5.44
N CYS A 86 11.08 -22.36 6.51
CA CYS A 86 12.42 -22.94 6.51
C CYS A 86 12.47 -24.14 5.55
N PHE A 87 13.68 -24.51 5.12
CA PHE A 87 13.88 -25.57 4.11
C PHE A 87 13.20 -26.88 4.51
N LYS A 88 13.29 -27.27 5.79
CA LYS A 88 12.65 -28.47 6.34
C LYS A 88 11.13 -28.46 6.14
N HIS A 89 10.46 -27.39 6.54
CA HIS A 89 9.00 -27.28 6.43
C HIS A 89 8.53 -27.08 4.98
N GLU A 90 9.30 -26.34 4.18
CA GLU A 90 9.03 -26.20 2.75
C GLU A 90 9.09 -27.55 2.03
N LYS A 91 10.14 -28.34 2.29
CA LYS A 91 10.27 -29.68 1.76
C LYS A 91 9.10 -30.57 2.20
N ALA A 92 8.81 -30.63 3.50
CA ALA A 92 7.71 -31.46 4.01
C ALA A 92 6.33 -31.08 3.42
N ILE A 93 6.07 -29.79 3.22
CA ILE A 93 4.84 -29.32 2.58
C ILE A 93 4.81 -29.74 1.11
N ASN A 94 5.93 -29.62 0.39
CA ASN A 94 6.03 -30.00 -1.01
C ASN A 94 5.90 -31.52 -1.20
N ASP A 95 6.56 -32.31 -0.35
CA ASP A 95 6.46 -33.77 -0.34
C ASP A 95 5.01 -34.21 -0.11
N PHE A 96 4.32 -33.59 0.86
CA PHE A 96 2.90 -33.87 1.11
C PHE A 96 2.01 -33.50 -0.10
N LYS A 97 2.28 -32.37 -0.75
CA LYS A 97 1.57 -31.94 -1.97
C LYS A 97 1.81 -32.89 -3.14
N GLN A 98 3.04 -33.36 -3.34
CA GLN A 98 3.38 -34.30 -4.40
C GLN A 98 2.71 -35.66 -4.17
N ALA A 99 2.76 -36.19 -2.93
CA ALA A 99 2.09 -37.44 -2.57
C ALA A 99 0.55 -37.40 -2.72
N ASN A 100 -0.04 -36.20 -2.71
CA ASN A 100 -1.48 -35.99 -2.83
C ASN A 100 -1.86 -35.19 -4.09
N LYS A 101 -0.99 -35.18 -5.11
CA LYS A 101 -1.24 -34.48 -6.37
C LYS A 101 -2.53 -35.00 -7.00
N GLY A 102 -3.39 -34.09 -7.43
CA GLY A 102 -4.68 -34.42 -8.07
C GLY A 102 -5.82 -34.79 -7.11
N LYS A 103 -5.59 -34.90 -5.79
CA LYS A 103 -6.61 -35.37 -4.84
C LYS A 103 -7.54 -34.27 -4.26
N GLY A 104 -7.49 -33.06 -4.81
CA GLY A 104 -8.35 -31.93 -4.41
C GLY A 104 -8.06 -31.36 -3.01
N ILE A 105 -8.69 -30.22 -2.67
CA ILE A 105 -8.41 -29.48 -1.42
C ILE A 105 -8.90 -30.20 -0.15
N ALA A 106 -9.91 -31.08 -0.29
CA ALA A 106 -10.53 -31.80 0.81
C ALA A 106 -9.55 -32.74 1.54
N ILE A 107 -8.60 -33.36 0.82
CA ILE A 107 -7.58 -34.24 1.42
C ILE A 107 -6.64 -33.46 2.32
N PHE A 108 -6.29 -32.22 1.96
CA PHE A 108 -5.46 -31.35 2.81
C PHE A 108 -6.21 -30.93 4.07
N ALA A 109 -7.49 -30.57 3.94
CA ALA A 109 -8.31 -30.12 5.05
C ALA A 109 -8.63 -31.25 6.07
N LYS A 110 -8.76 -32.49 5.60
CA LYS A 110 -9.08 -33.65 6.45
C LYS A 110 -7.83 -34.38 6.99
N SER A 111 -6.65 -34.15 6.43
CA SER A 111 -5.42 -34.81 6.88
C SER A 111 -4.87 -34.22 8.16
N ASP A 112 -4.88 -34.99 9.25
CA ASP A 112 -4.27 -34.57 10.52
C ASP A 112 -2.75 -34.41 10.40
N LYS A 113 -2.11 -35.22 9.54
CA LYS A 113 -0.69 -35.04 9.19
C LYS A 113 -0.42 -33.66 8.60
N PHE A 114 -1.26 -33.18 7.68
CA PHE A 114 -1.11 -31.85 7.10
C PHE A 114 -1.44 -30.74 8.10
N LYS A 115 -2.49 -30.91 8.92
CA LYS A 115 -2.82 -29.94 9.98
C LYS A 115 -1.69 -29.77 10.98
N ASN A 116 -1.09 -30.87 11.43
CA ASN A 116 0.05 -30.85 12.35
C ASN A 116 1.25 -30.16 11.68
N LEU A 117 1.56 -30.49 10.43
CA LEU A 117 2.63 -29.83 9.67
C LEU A 117 2.43 -28.31 9.56
N VAL A 118 1.20 -27.85 9.31
CA VAL A 118 0.87 -26.41 9.26
C VAL A 118 1.04 -25.76 10.64
N ARG A 119 0.59 -26.44 11.70
CA ARG A 119 0.74 -25.96 13.09
C ARG A 119 2.22 -25.84 13.47
N ASP A 120 3.02 -26.85 13.18
CA ASP A 120 4.46 -26.88 13.45
C ASP A 120 5.18 -25.79 12.67
N THR A 121 4.83 -25.60 11.40
CA THR A 121 5.37 -24.52 10.56
C THR A 121 5.05 -23.14 11.16
N ARG A 122 3.84 -22.95 11.71
CA ARG A 122 3.41 -21.68 12.34
C ARG A 122 4.19 -21.39 13.63
N ASN A 123 4.54 -22.42 14.39
CA ASN A 123 5.25 -22.31 15.67
C ASN A 123 6.78 -22.35 15.54
N CYS A 124 7.30 -22.72 14.36
CA CYS A 124 8.73 -22.78 14.10
C CYS A 124 9.37 -21.39 14.10
N LYS A 125 10.35 -21.17 14.98
CA LYS A 125 11.11 -19.91 15.11
C LYS A 125 11.79 -19.50 13.80
N ASP A 126 12.37 -20.45 13.06
CA ASP A 126 13.04 -20.16 11.77
C ASP A 126 12.05 -19.70 10.70
N CYS A 127 10.87 -20.33 10.64
CA CYS A 127 9.80 -19.89 9.73
C CYS A 127 9.29 -18.50 10.11
N GLN A 128 9.12 -18.22 11.39
CA GLN A 128 8.73 -16.89 11.88
C GLN A 128 9.80 -15.83 11.53
N SER A 129 11.08 -16.13 11.75
CA SER A 129 12.20 -15.26 11.41
C SER A 129 12.29 -15.00 9.90
N LYS A 130 12.25 -16.04 9.06
CA LYS A 130 12.22 -15.89 7.59
C LYS A 130 11.05 -15.06 7.12
N LYS A 131 9.86 -15.25 7.68
CA LYS A 131 8.67 -14.44 7.34
C LYS A 131 8.89 -12.97 7.68
N GLN A 132 9.52 -12.65 8.82
CA GLN A 132 9.86 -11.28 9.19
C GLN A 132 10.93 -10.69 8.27
N GLN A 133 11.99 -11.44 7.95
CA GLN A 133 13.02 -11.01 7.01
C GLN A 133 12.43 -10.70 5.63
N LEU A 134 11.54 -11.56 5.13
CA LEU A 134 10.83 -11.33 3.87
C LEU A 134 9.93 -10.10 3.93
N ALA A 135 9.22 -9.88 5.04
CA ALA A 135 8.42 -8.67 5.22
C ALA A 135 9.28 -7.40 5.19
N LYS A 136 10.48 -7.42 5.80
CA LYS A 136 11.45 -6.32 5.77
C LYS A 136 12.09 -6.11 4.39
N SER A 137 12.22 -7.18 3.59
CA SER A 137 12.77 -7.09 2.23
C SER A 137 11.80 -6.47 1.21
N ALA A 138 10.52 -6.36 1.55
CA ALA A 138 9.51 -5.79 0.68
C ALA A 138 9.75 -4.28 0.51
N LYS A 139 10.05 -3.86 -0.72
CA LYS A 139 10.32 -2.46 -1.04
C LYS A 139 9.01 -1.71 -1.33
N PRO A 140 8.88 -0.43 -0.96
CA PRO A 140 7.75 0.39 -1.39
C PRO A 140 7.68 0.46 -2.92
N THR A 141 6.49 0.27 -3.49
CA THR A 141 6.20 0.44 -4.92
C THR A 141 5.71 1.84 -5.22
N ASN A 142 5.74 2.29 -6.47
CA ASN A 142 5.20 3.60 -6.87
C ASN A 142 3.67 3.71 -6.72
N ARG A 143 2.97 2.61 -6.41
CA ARG A 143 1.52 2.61 -6.23
C ARG A 143 1.15 3.06 -4.82
N VAL A 144 0.36 4.12 -4.73
CA VAL A 144 -0.24 4.62 -3.50
C VAL A 144 -1.66 4.06 -3.36
N SER A 145 -2.02 3.65 -2.15
CA SER A 145 -3.37 3.26 -1.76
C SER A 145 -3.97 4.31 -0.85
N PHE A 146 -5.21 4.71 -1.15
CA PHE A 146 -6.01 5.62 -0.33
C PHE A 146 -7.18 4.83 0.26
N LYS A 147 -7.34 4.90 1.59
CA LYS A 147 -8.44 4.23 2.32
C LYS A 147 -9.21 5.27 3.12
N PRO A 148 -10.44 5.64 2.72
CA PRO A 148 -11.28 6.55 3.50
C PRO A 148 -11.77 5.87 4.79
N SER A 149 -12.00 6.67 5.83
CA SER A 149 -12.71 6.25 7.04
C SER A 149 -14.19 6.04 6.74
N LYS A 150 -14.89 5.28 7.60
CA LYS A 150 -16.30 4.86 7.43
C LYS A 150 -17.25 6.02 7.09
N ASP A 151 -16.99 7.20 7.65
CA ASP A 151 -17.84 8.39 7.51
C ASP A 151 -17.20 9.50 6.66
N PHE A 152 -16.09 9.22 5.99
CA PHE A 152 -15.34 10.24 5.22
C PHE A 152 -16.19 10.95 4.16
N TRP A 153 -17.08 10.20 3.50
CA TRP A 153 -17.97 10.72 2.44
C TRP A 153 -19.29 11.27 2.98
N LYS A 154 -19.55 11.13 4.28
CA LYS A 154 -20.78 11.69 4.86
C LYS A 154 -20.60 13.18 5.01
N VAL A 155 -21.32 13.94 4.19
CA VAL A 155 -21.42 15.38 4.34
C VAL A 155 -21.99 15.64 5.73
N SER A 156 -21.21 16.27 6.62
CA SER A 156 -21.77 16.74 7.89
C SER A 156 -22.90 17.70 7.55
N LYS A 157 -24.14 17.37 7.94
CA LYS A 157 -25.22 18.36 7.92
C LYS A 157 -24.70 19.58 8.67
N LYS A 158 -24.69 20.74 8.00
CA LYS A 158 -24.29 22.02 8.59
C LYS A 158 -24.91 22.13 9.99
N ARG A 159 -24.07 22.27 11.02
CA ARG A 159 -24.48 22.94 12.25
C ARG A 159 -24.31 24.42 12.03
#